data_AF-A0A0F9AGA9-F1
#
_entry.id   AF-A0A0F9AGA9-F1
#
_cell.length_a   1.000
_cell.length_b   1.000
_cell.length_c   1.000
_cell.angle_alpha   90.00
_cell.angle_beta   90.00
_cell.angle_gamma   90.00
#
_symmetry.space_group_name_H-M   'P 1'
#
loop_
_entity.id
_entity.type
_entity.pdbx_description
1 polymer ?
#
loop_
_entity_poly.entity_id
_entity_poly.type
_entity_poly.pdbx_seq_one_letter_code
_entity_poly.pdbx_strand_id
1 'polypeptide(L)'
;MSIEWLLKSNSQQTQNQYDLMLDNDIFIPDDIEYEIIINTEVDYSENDKKPELYLGDVEINLISVLNKNGIKSFSSKVRNYFFDNAHFLNYFGESELVLVVYSNGEKFEYTKVINVTLKKTKATMASDMLNYLSKNIDDISQICFSKTRSGFKSSEDDNNNMVKLENLNNALRYLESHVEHFARKKKARIVSKLEIHSEKPPVYDHNTTMWLLNNFDKLEVSKKQDHDVVINRKNFKVQLPRTSNYPCTNENENQVIHWFLMASIHYCIEIRKSLKSQEKKNPSSFENREYIRFDQVIKNSLNPIIKRKGQQVDDISKRLIKIKKIFDIIIPIKKLKPKFPIQTSYSLKNIHYATA
;
A
#
# COMPACT_ATOMS: atom_id res chain seq x y z
N MET A 1 1.24 44.65 15.27
CA MET A 1 1.01 44.81 13.82
C MET A 1 -0.37 44.26 13.54
N SER A 2 -1.34 45.12 13.18
CA SER A 2 -2.66 44.69 12.72
C SER A 2 -2.62 44.57 11.20
N ILE A 3 -2.98 43.40 10.67
CA ILE A 3 -3.07 43.13 9.24
C ILE A 3 -4.46 42.59 8.99
N GLU A 4 -5.20 43.24 8.10
CA GLU A 4 -6.41 42.67 7.53
C GLU A 4 -6.07 42.14 6.14
N TRP A 5 -6.33 40.86 5.92
CA TRP A 5 -6.08 40.21 4.64
C TRP A 5 -7.39 39.66 4.10
N LEU A 6 -7.90 40.29 3.04
CA LEU A 6 -9.25 40.05 2.55
C LEU A 6 -9.23 39.58 1.10
N LEU A 7 -10.14 38.67 0.77
CA LEU A 7 -10.45 38.25 -0.59
C LEU A 7 -11.88 38.64 -0.92
N LYS A 8 -12.09 39.51 -1.91
CA LYS A 8 -13.42 39.97 -2.33
C LYS A 8 -13.74 39.50 -3.74
N SER A 9 -14.91 38.88 -3.94
CA SER A 9 -15.39 38.54 -5.28
C SER A 9 -16.07 39.73 -5.95
N ASN A 10 -15.65 40.05 -7.17
CA ASN A 10 -16.20 41.16 -7.95
C ASN A 10 -17.30 40.70 -8.92
N SER A 11 -18.18 39.82 -8.45
CA SER A 11 -19.29 39.23 -9.21
C SER A 11 -20.60 40.01 -9.00
N GLN A 12 -21.36 40.24 -10.08
CA GLN A 12 -22.69 40.87 -10.02
C GLN A 12 -23.74 40.04 -9.27
N GLN A 13 -23.48 38.75 -9.04
CA GLN A 13 -24.46 37.81 -8.47
C GLN A 13 -24.17 37.43 -7.01
N THR A 14 -22.91 37.58 -6.54
CA THR A 14 -22.51 37.25 -5.16
C THR A 14 -21.34 38.14 -4.72
N GLN A 15 -21.57 39.03 -3.75
CA GLN A 15 -20.51 39.72 -3.03
C GLN A 15 -20.08 38.84 -1.85
N ASN A 16 -19.11 37.97 -2.07
CA ASN A 16 -18.48 37.20 -1.01
C ASN A 16 -17.18 37.88 -0.61
N GLN A 17 -17.05 38.17 0.68
CA GLN A 17 -15.83 38.66 1.29
C GLN A 17 -15.33 37.59 2.26
N TYR A 18 -14.10 37.14 2.06
CA TYR A 18 -13.44 36.20 2.94
C TYR A 18 -12.30 36.90 3.68
N ASP A 19 -12.25 36.70 4.99
CA ASP A 19 -11.09 37.06 5.79
C ASP A 19 -10.10 35.89 5.77
N LEU A 20 -8.93 36.15 5.19
CA LEU A 20 -7.86 35.18 5.02
C LEU A 20 -7.03 34.97 6.29
N MET A 21 -7.23 35.80 7.32
CA MET A 21 -6.62 35.61 8.64
C MET A 21 -7.39 34.63 9.53
N LEU A 22 -8.63 34.27 9.18
CA LEU A 22 -9.44 33.30 9.91
C LEU A 22 -9.14 31.87 9.43
N ASP A 23 -9.21 30.88 10.32
CA ASP A 23 -8.97 29.45 10.03
C ASP A 23 -10.13 28.73 9.30
N ASN A 24 -10.93 29.46 8.53
CA ASN A 24 -12.05 28.87 7.79
C ASN A 24 -11.59 28.26 6.46
N ASP A 25 -12.21 27.14 6.06
CA ASP A 25 -12.05 26.58 4.72
C ASP A 25 -12.75 27.47 3.70
N ILE A 26 -12.00 27.92 2.68
CA ILE A 26 -12.49 28.84 1.65
C ILE A 26 -12.61 28.08 0.33
N PHE A 27 -13.80 28.13 -0.28
CA PHE A 27 -14.08 27.57 -1.59
C PHE A 27 -14.45 28.68 -2.58
N ILE A 28 -13.72 28.75 -3.70
CA ILE A 28 -13.94 29.77 -4.73
C ILE A 28 -14.03 29.14 -6.13
N PRO A 29 -14.89 29.64 -7.02
CA PRO A 29 -14.83 29.37 -8.45
C PRO A 29 -13.57 29.90 -9.14
N ASP A 30 -13.11 29.23 -10.20
CA ASP A 30 -11.96 29.68 -11.01
C ASP A 30 -12.29 30.78 -12.02
N ASP A 31 -13.56 30.97 -12.35
CA ASP A 31 -14.04 31.87 -13.42
C ASP A 31 -14.64 33.18 -12.89
N ILE A 32 -14.32 33.54 -11.65
CA ILE A 32 -14.73 34.79 -11.00
C ILE A 32 -13.50 35.69 -10.77
N GLU A 33 -13.69 37.00 -10.93
CA GLU A 33 -12.69 37.99 -10.54
C GLU A 33 -12.62 38.12 -9.02
N TYR A 34 -11.39 38.06 -8.50
CA TYR A 34 -11.13 38.26 -7.08
C TYR A 34 -10.16 39.40 -6.88
N GLU A 35 -10.52 40.31 -5.98
CA GLU A 35 -9.64 41.36 -5.50
C GLU A 35 -9.07 40.95 -4.15
N ILE A 36 -7.74 40.90 -4.06
CA ILE A 36 -7.03 40.65 -2.81
C ILE A 36 -6.66 42.01 -2.23
N ILE A 37 -7.13 42.26 -1.01
CA ILE A 37 -6.93 43.53 -0.30
C ILE A 37 -6.14 43.25 0.96
N ILE A 38 -5.07 44.01 1.15
CA ILE A 38 -4.22 43.95 2.33
C ILE A 38 -4.23 45.33 2.98
N ASN A 39 -4.76 45.42 4.19
CA ASN A 39 -4.71 46.64 5.00
C ASN A 39 -3.69 46.45 6.10
N THR A 40 -2.79 47.42 6.24
CA THR A 40 -1.74 47.41 7.27
C THR A 40 -1.75 48.72 8.05
N GLU A 41 -1.76 48.62 9.39
CA GLU A 41 -1.62 49.76 10.30
C GLU A 41 -0.16 50.16 10.56
N VAL A 42 0.77 49.80 9.68
CA VAL A 42 2.21 50.03 9.89
C VAL A 42 2.61 51.40 9.33
N ASP A 43 3.25 52.21 10.19
CA ASP A 43 4.02 53.39 9.79
C ASP A 43 5.25 52.93 9.01
N TYR A 44 5.03 52.58 7.75
CA TYR A 44 6.10 52.30 6.80
C TYR A 44 6.91 53.57 6.61
N SER A 45 8.16 53.55 7.08
CA SER A 45 9.18 54.53 6.73
C SER A 45 9.40 54.55 5.21
N GLU A 46 9.93 55.63 4.63
CA GLU A 46 10.17 55.76 3.18
C GLU A 46 11.07 54.64 2.60
N ASN A 47 11.76 53.87 3.46
CA ASN A 47 12.67 52.78 3.10
C ASN A 47 12.05 51.38 3.18
N ASP A 48 10.80 51.24 3.59
CA ASP A 48 10.21 49.91 3.77
C ASP A 48 9.72 49.29 2.45
N LYS A 49 10.03 48.00 2.31
CA LYS A 49 9.67 47.19 1.14
C LYS A 49 8.16 46.93 1.13
N LYS A 50 7.55 47.07 -0.06
CA LYS A 50 6.11 46.78 -0.27
C LYS A 50 5.80 45.31 0.09
N PRO A 51 4.58 45.00 0.56
CA PRO A 51 4.17 43.62 0.76
C PRO A 51 4.26 42.86 -0.57
N GLU A 52 4.65 41.59 -0.48
CA GLU A 52 4.71 40.67 -1.62
C GLU A 52 3.65 39.60 -1.43
N LEU A 53 2.94 39.26 -2.50
CA LEU A 53 1.87 38.27 -2.47
C LEU A 53 2.16 37.22 -3.54
N TYR A 54 2.10 35.96 -3.14
CA TYR A 54 2.34 34.83 -4.03
C TYR A 54 1.15 33.87 -4.02
N LEU A 55 0.81 33.36 -5.20
CA LEU A 55 -0.10 32.23 -5.38
C LEU A 55 0.71 31.04 -5.91
N GLY A 56 1.08 30.14 -5.00
CA GLY A 56 2.13 29.15 -5.26
C GLY A 56 3.43 29.85 -5.64
N ASP A 57 3.87 29.65 -6.88
CA ASP A 57 5.15 30.16 -7.39
C ASP A 57 4.98 31.49 -8.17
N VAL A 58 3.75 31.99 -8.28
CA VAL A 58 3.41 33.17 -9.11
C VAL A 58 3.23 34.39 -8.22
N GLU A 59 4.01 35.45 -8.48
CA GLU A 59 3.86 36.75 -7.81
C GLU A 59 2.62 37.50 -8.33
N ILE A 60 1.78 37.96 -7.40
CA ILE A 60 0.64 38.83 -7.68
C ILE A 60 1.06 40.27 -7.39
N ASN A 61 1.03 41.09 -8.45
CA ASN A 61 1.35 42.51 -8.32
C ASN A 61 0.32 43.25 -7.46
N LEU A 62 0.80 43.95 -6.43
CA LEU A 62 -0.01 44.78 -5.56
C LEU A 62 0.17 46.26 -5.88
N ILE A 63 -0.96 46.97 -6.02
CA ILE A 63 -1.02 48.41 -6.19
C ILE A 63 -1.43 49.05 -4.87
N SER A 64 -0.71 50.09 -4.46
CA SER A 64 -1.08 50.88 -3.28
C SER A 64 -2.31 51.73 -3.58
N VAL A 65 -3.37 51.54 -2.81
CA VAL A 65 -4.63 52.28 -2.91
C VAL A 65 -4.73 53.20 -1.68
N LEU A 66 -4.61 54.51 -1.91
CA LEU A 66 -4.90 55.64 -1.00
C LEU A 66 -4.75 55.42 0.52
N ASN A 67 -3.79 56.13 1.13
CA ASN A 67 -3.71 56.29 2.59
C ASN A 67 -4.93 57.08 3.11
N LYS A 68 -5.79 56.44 3.88
CA LYS A 68 -6.77 57.14 4.71
C LYS A 68 -6.50 56.78 6.17
N ASN A 69 -6.30 57.79 7.02
CA ASN A 69 -6.17 57.65 8.47
C ASN A 69 -5.01 56.76 8.96
N GLY A 70 -3.83 56.83 8.35
CA GLY A 70 -2.65 56.06 8.78
C GLY A 70 -2.66 54.58 8.36
N ILE A 71 -3.72 54.11 7.71
CA ILE A 71 -3.83 52.76 7.16
C ILE A 71 -3.37 52.78 5.70
N LYS A 72 -2.36 51.99 5.35
CA LYS A 72 -1.97 51.74 3.95
C LYS A 72 -2.75 50.52 3.45
N SER A 73 -3.44 50.69 2.32
CA SER A 73 -4.14 49.60 1.64
C SER A 73 -3.44 49.23 0.34
N PHE A 74 -3.34 47.93 0.08
CA PHE A 74 -2.80 47.37 -1.15
C PHE A 74 -3.86 46.48 -1.80
N SER A 75 -4.05 46.62 -3.11
CA SER A 75 -5.01 45.84 -3.89
C SER A 75 -4.33 45.13 -5.06
N SER A 76 -4.75 43.91 -5.35
CA SER A 76 -4.31 43.17 -6.54
C SER A 76 -4.95 43.65 -7.84
N LYS A 77 -5.89 44.60 -7.79
CA LYS A 77 -6.63 45.08 -8.96
C LYS A 77 -5.78 46.03 -9.79
N VAL A 78 -5.28 45.54 -10.94
CA VAL A 78 -4.38 46.31 -11.81
C VAL A 78 -5.14 47.11 -12.88
N ARG A 79 -6.16 46.51 -13.51
CA ARG A 79 -6.88 47.06 -14.68
C ARG A 79 -8.35 46.62 -14.67
N ASN A 80 -9.17 47.20 -15.57
CA ASN A 80 -10.59 46.85 -15.69
C ASN A 80 -10.87 45.63 -16.59
N TYR A 81 -9.83 44.87 -17.00
CA TYR A 81 -10.02 43.67 -17.82
C TYR A 81 -10.09 42.43 -16.95
N PHE A 82 -10.99 41.50 -17.31
CA PHE A 82 -11.24 40.26 -16.56
C PHE A 82 -9.97 39.44 -16.33
N PHE A 83 -9.19 39.19 -17.38
CA PHE A 83 -7.98 38.34 -17.30
C PHE A 83 -6.88 38.93 -16.41
N ASP A 84 -6.87 40.25 -16.22
CA ASP A 84 -5.87 40.91 -15.37
C ASP A 84 -6.16 40.70 -13.87
N ASN A 85 -7.41 40.37 -13.51
CA ASN A 85 -7.86 40.18 -12.12
C ASN A 85 -8.37 38.75 -11.83
N ALA A 86 -8.35 37.86 -12.83
CA ALA A 86 -8.76 36.46 -12.68
C ALA A 86 -7.59 35.60 -12.17
N HIS A 87 -7.09 35.92 -10.97
CA HIS A 87 -5.88 35.29 -10.41
C HIS A 87 -5.96 33.76 -10.25
N PHE A 88 -7.17 33.22 -10.08
CA PHE A 88 -7.41 31.78 -9.90
C PHE A 88 -7.82 31.06 -11.19
N LEU A 89 -7.79 31.75 -12.34
CA LEU A 89 -8.17 31.14 -13.61
C LEU A 89 -7.26 29.97 -13.94
N ASN A 90 -7.87 28.80 -14.22
CA ASN A 90 -7.18 27.54 -14.50
C ASN A 90 -6.44 26.92 -13.30
N TYR A 91 -6.64 27.43 -12.08
CA TYR A 91 -6.25 26.72 -10.87
C TYR A 91 -7.35 25.70 -10.51
N PHE A 92 -6.95 24.54 -9.98
CA PHE A 92 -7.89 23.51 -9.56
C PHE A 92 -7.39 22.78 -8.33
N GLY A 93 -8.18 22.79 -7.25
CA GLY A 93 -7.82 22.20 -5.97
C GLY A 93 -7.21 23.19 -5.00
N GLU A 94 -6.38 22.69 -4.08
CA GLU A 94 -5.74 23.49 -3.05
C GLU A 94 -4.67 24.40 -3.67
N SER A 95 -4.82 25.70 -3.49
CA SER A 95 -3.86 26.71 -3.89
C SER A 95 -3.39 27.47 -2.66
N GLU A 96 -2.07 27.59 -2.50
CA GLU A 96 -1.44 28.27 -1.39
C GLU A 96 -1.25 29.75 -1.72
N LEU A 97 -1.84 30.63 -0.91
CA LEU A 97 -1.53 32.04 -0.90
C LEU A 97 -0.50 32.32 0.18
N VAL A 98 0.56 33.03 -0.17
CA VAL A 98 1.61 33.45 0.74
C VAL A 98 1.74 34.96 0.71
N LEU A 99 1.48 35.60 1.84
CA LEU A 99 1.68 37.02 2.05
C LEU A 99 2.96 37.24 2.84
N VAL A 100 3.89 38.01 2.27
CA VAL A 100 5.12 38.44 2.92
C VAL A 100 5.02 39.92 3.23
N VAL A 101 5.16 40.27 4.51
CA VAL A 101 5.16 41.66 4.96
C VAL A 101 6.45 41.96 5.71
N TYR A 102 6.96 43.17 5.51
CA TYR A 102 8.17 43.65 6.16
C TYR A 102 7.79 44.72 7.20
N SER A 103 8.30 44.59 8.41
CA SER A 103 8.12 45.59 9.48
C SER A 103 9.43 45.74 10.24
N ASN A 104 9.98 46.96 10.31
CA ASN A 104 11.26 47.26 10.98
C ASN A 104 12.43 46.36 10.50
N GLY A 105 12.44 45.97 9.22
CA GLY A 105 13.44 45.07 8.65
C GLY A 105 13.24 43.57 8.93
N GLU A 106 12.26 43.18 9.75
CA GLU A 106 11.88 41.79 9.97
C GLU A 106 10.84 41.33 8.93
N LYS A 107 10.97 40.08 8.46
CA LYS A 107 10.07 39.44 7.49
C LYS A 107 9.03 38.60 8.23
N PHE A 108 7.75 38.89 8.00
CA PHE A 108 6.61 38.11 8.47
C PHE A 108 5.95 37.40 7.28
N GLU A 109 5.69 36.11 7.42
CA GLU A 109 5.09 35.25 6.37
C GLU A 109 3.77 34.69 6.87
N TYR A 110 2.70 34.93 6.11
CA TYR A 110 1.35 34.42 6.38
C TYR A 110 0.93 33.51 5.23
N THR A 111 0.43 32.32 5.56
CA THR A 111 0.03 31.32 4.57
C THR A 111 -1.44 30.99 4.72
N LYS A 112 -2.17 30.98 3.60
CA LYS A 112 -3.57 30.56 3.56
C LYS A 112 -3.80 29.59 2.40
N VAL A 113 -4.48 28.48 2.66
CA VAL A 113 -4.89 27.53 1.62
C VAL A 113 -6.31 27.84 1.18
N ILE A 114 -6.50 27.95 -0.14
CA ILE A 114 -7.79 28.19 -0.77
C ILE A 114 -8.12 27.00 -1.68
N ASN A 115 -9.36 26.52 -1.61
CA ASN A 115 -9.86 25.48 -2.50
C ASN A 115 -10.52 26.11 -3.73
N VAL A 116 -9.87 25.98 -4.89
CA VAL A 116 -10.41 26.42 -6.17
C VAL A 116 -11.25 25.32 -6.81
N THR A 117 -12.47 25.68 -7.21
CA THR A 117 -13.49 24.79 -7.78
C THR A 117 -13.74 25.14 -9.25
N LEU A 118 -14.01 24.12 -10.06
CA LEU A 118 -14.18 24.28 -11.50
C LEU A 118 -15.62 24.04 -11.94
N LYS A 119 -16.05 24.70 -13.01
CA LYS A 119 -17.25 24.28 -13.74
C LYS A 119 -17.12 22.84 -14.27
N LYS A 120 -18.26 22.18 -14.42
CA LYS A 120 -18.36 20.78 -14.89
C LYS A 120 -17.58 20.48 -16.17
N THR A 121 -17.55 21.40 -17.13
CA THR A 121 -16.82 21.23 -18.40
C THR A 121 -15.30 21.15 -18.18
N LYS A 122 -14.71 22.11 -17.45
CA LYS A 122 -13.27 22.10 -17.10
C LYS A 122 -12.91 20.93 -16.19
N ALA A 123 -13.79 20.59 -15.24
CA ALA A 123 -13.61 19.42 -14.37
C ALA A 123 -13.58 18.10 -15.16
N THR A 124 -14.34 18.00 -16.25
CA THR A 124 -14.32 16.83 -17.14
C THR A 124 -12.97 16.72 -17.87
N MET A 125 -12.45 17.84 -18.39
CA MET A 125 -11.12 17.87 -19.02
C MET A 125 -10.01 17.46 -18.03
N ALA A 126 -10.05 17.95 -16.79
CA ALA A 126 -9.12 17.55 -15.75
C ALA A 126 -9.21 16.04 -15.45
N SER A 127 -10.43 15.48 -15.43
CA SER A 127 -10.63 14.04 -15.28
C SER A 127 -10.02 13.25 -16.44
N ASP A 128 -10.19 13.72 -17.69
CA ASP A 128 -9.62 13.08 -18.87
C ASP A 128 -8.08 13.11 -18.87
N MET A 129 -7.48 14.23 -18.42
CA MET A 129 -6.03 14.33 -18.23
C MET A 129 -5.51 13.33 -17.19
N LEU A 130 -6.16 13.24 -16.02
CA LEU A 130 -5.80 12.26 -14.98
C LEU A 130 -6.00 10.81 -15.46
N ASN A 131 -7.04 10.56 -16.25
CA ASN A 131 -7.30 9.27 -16.87
C ASN A 131 -6.25 8.91 -17.94
N TYR A 132 -5.77 9.89 -18.71
CA TYR A 132 -4.71 9.69 -19.69
C TYR A 132 -3.40 9.37 -18.99
N LEU A 133 -3.02 10.18 -18.00
CA LEU A 133 -1.83 9.91 -17.21
C LEU A 133 -1.92 8.50 -16.64
N SER A 134 -3.08 8.08 -16.09
CA SER A 134 -3.26 6.77 -15.42
C SER A 134 -3.20 5.55 -16.29
N LYS A 135 -3.28 5.74 -17.60
CA LYS A 135 -3.02 4.66 -18.56
C LYS A 135 -1.55 4.55 -18.93
N ASN A 136 -0.77 5.62 -18.77
CA ASN A 136 0.58 5.73 -19.32
C ASN A 136 1.68 5.84 -18.24
N ILE A 137 1.31 6.07 -16.98
CA ILE A 137 2.23 6.26 -15.86
C ILE A 137 1.73 5.44 -14.67
N ASP A 138 2.55 4.50 -14.18
CA ASP A 138 2.17 3.59 -13.09
C ASP A 138 2.03 4.29 -11.71
N ASP A 139 2.65 5.48 -11.55
CA ASP A 139 2.79 6.22 -10.28
C ASP A 139 2.35 7.70 -10.33
N ILE A 140 1.17 7.97 -10.89
CA ILE A 140 0.60 9.34 -10.92
C ILE A 140 0.31 9.90 -9.55
N SER A 141 0.04 9.03 -8.59
CA SER A 141 -0.10 9.41 -7.20
C SER A 141 1.16 10.15 -6.68
N GLN A 142 2.34 9.86 -7.23
CA GLN A 142 3.57 10.57 -6.86
C GLN A 142 3.82 11.80 -7.73
N ILE A 143 3.56 11.71 -9.05
CA ILE A 143 3.88 12.80 -10.00
C ILE A 143 2.89 13.96 -9.89
N CYS A 144 1.59 13.67 -9.80
CA CYS A 144 0.54 14.70 -9.81
C CYS A 144 0.14 15.20 -8.43
N PHE A 145 0.60 14.56 -7.35
CA PHE A 145 0.32 14.96 -5.97
C PHE A 145 1.61 15.18 -5.18
N SER A 146 2.63 15.69 -5.87
CA SER A 146 3.87 16.11 -5.23
C SER A 146 3.56 17.10 -4.11
N LYS A 147 4.29 16.95 -3.01
CA LYS A 147 4.10 17.66 -1.74
C LYS A 147 4.00 19.18 -1.97
N THR A 148 2.80 19.74 -1.90
CA THR A 148 2.66 21.11 -1.40
C THR A 148 3.21 21.15 0.02
N ARG A 149 3.79 22.27 0.44
CA ARG A 149 4.51 22.43 1.73
C ARG A 149 3.74 21.90 2.95
N SER A 150 2.41 21.81 2.86
CA SER A 150 1.50 21.34 3.92
C SER A 150 0.55 20.18 3.56
N GLY A 151 0.45 19.72 2.30
CA GLY A 151 -0.82 19.15 1.83
C GLY A 151 -0.90 17.69 1.37
N PHE A 152 0.14 16.87 1.39
CA PHE A 152 -0.03 15.42 1.14
C PHE A 152 1.16 14.59 1.65
N LYS A 153 1.04 13.99 2.83
CA LYS A 153 1.98 12.94 3.26
C LYS A 153 1.47 11.60 2.73
N SER A 154 1.89 11.20 1.54
CA SER A 154 1.86 9.77 1.21
C SER A 154 2.75 9.07 2.24
N SER A 155 2.20 8.16 3.04
CA SER A 155 3.01 7.32 3.91
C SER A 155 4.06 6.62 3.05
N GLU A 156 5.33 6.71 3.43
CA GLU A 156 6.46 6.11 2.70
C GLU A 156 6.26 4.60 2.40
N ASP A 157 5.35 3.94 3.11
CA ASP A 157 4.96 2.54 2.91
C ASP A 157 4.24 2.23 1.59
N ASP A 158 3.54 3.18 0.96
CA ASP A 158 2.71 2.86 -0.22
C ASP A 158 3.54 2.54 -1.47
N ASN A 159 4.66 3.24 -1.67
CA ASN A 159 5.61 2.95 -2.76
C ASN A 159 6.29 1.59 -2.56
N ASN A 160 6.59 1.27 -1.30
CA ASN A 160 7.23 0.01 -0.94
C ASN A 160 6.29 -1.19 -1.23
N ASN A 161 4.97 -1.00 -1.14
CA ASN A 161 4.00 -2.07 -1.34
C ASN A 161 3.89 -2.55 -2.79
N MET A 162 3.98 -1.65 -3.78
CA MET A 162 3.91 -2.04 -5.19
C MET A 162 5.20 -2.76 -5.64
N VAL A 163 6.36 -2.27 -5.21
CA VAL A 163 7.65 -2.94 -5.45
C VAL A 163 7.66 -4.34 -4.82
N LYS A 164 7.15 -4.48 -3.59
CA LYS A 164 6.98 -5.80 -2.95
C LYS A 164 6.02 -6.71 -3.72
N LEU A 165 4.93 -6.17 -4.27
CA LEU A 165 3.97 -6.92 -5.08
C LEU A 165 4.59 -7.41 -6.39
N GLU A 166 5.41 -6.59 -7.05
CA GLU A 166 6.14 -6.96 -8.26
C GLU A 166 7.19 -8.04 -7.97
N ASN A 167 7.99 -7.86 -6.91
CA ASN A 167 8.94 -8.87 -6.45
C ASN A 167 8.25 -10.19 -6.11
N LEU A 168 7.07 -10.13 -5.49
CA LEU A 168 6.25 -11.29 -5.20
C LEU A 168 5.78 -11.98 -6.49
N ASN A 169 5.35 -11.21 -7.50
CA ASN A 169 4.97 -11.77 -8.80
C ASN A 169 6.15 -12.45 -9.49
N ASN A 170 7.35 -11.87 -9.40
CA ASN A 170 8.58 -12.47 -9.95
C ASN A 170 8.95 -13.78 -9.23
N ALA A 171 8.92 -13.79 -7.90
CA ALA A 171 9.13 -15.00 -7.10
C ALA A 171 8.08 -16.09 -7.42
N LEU A 172 6.82 -15.70 -7.62
CA LEU A 172 5.75 -16.62 -7.98
C LEU A 172 5.97 -17.25 -9.36
N ARG A 173 6.38 -16.46 -10.37
CA ARG A 173 6.73 -16.98 -11.70
C ARG A 173 7.91 -17.96 -11.63
N TYR A 174 8.89 -17.67 -10.79
CA TYR A 174 10.01 -18.58 -10.54
C TYR A 174 9.55 -19.92 -9.95
N LEU A 175 8.70 -19.90 -8.91
CA LEU A 175 8.15 -21.13 -8.33
C LEU A 175 7.28 -21.90 -9.32
N GLU A 176 6.44 -21.22 -10.11
CA GLU A 176 5.56 -21.83 -11.13
C GLU A 176 6.37 -22.55 -12.23
N SER A 177 7.48 -21.95 -12.68
CA SER A 177 8.35 -22.53 -13.70
C SER A 177 9.18 -23.71 -13.19
N HIS A 178 9.45 -23.78 -11.88
CA HIS A 178 10.35 -24.78 -11.30
C HIS A 178 9.62 -25.87 -10.49
N VAL A 179 8.28 -25.93 -10.52
CA VAL A 179 7.47 -26.93 -9.81
C VAL A 179 7.98 -28.36 -10.02
N GLU A 180 8.29 -28.73 -11.27
CA GLU A 180 8.78 -30.08 -11.60
C GLU A 180 10.12 -30.40 -10.95
N HIS A 181 11.01 -29.41 -10.81
CA HIS A 181 12.31 -29.58 -10.16
C HIS A 181 12.13 -29.89 -8.68
N PHE A 182 11.20 -29.21 -8.01
CA PHE A 182 10.82 -29.53 -6.63
C PHE A 182 10.20 -30.92 -6.50
N ALA A 183 9.45 -31.39 -7.49
CA ALA A 183 8.88 -32.74 -7.47
C ALA A 183 9.94 -33.84 -7.60
N ARG A 184 10.90 -33.65 -8.51
CA ARG A 184 11.95 -34.64 -8.78
C ARG A 184 13.05 -34.63 -7.73
N LYS A 185 13.48 -33.46 -7.28
CA LYS A 185 14.57 -33.25 -6.33
C LYS A 185 14.10 -32.53 -5.08
N LYS A 186 13.18 -33.16 -4.34
CA LYS A 186 12.74 -32.66 -3.04
C LYS A 186 13.73 -33.00 -1.93
N LYS A 187 13.91 -32.06 -1.00
CA LYS A 187 14.62 -32.34 0.25
C LYS A 187 13.75 -33.24 1.12
N ALA A 188 14.22 -34.46 1.38
CA ALA A 188 13.58 -35.40 2.28
C ALA A 188 14.62 -36.11 3.16
N ARG A 189 14.24 -36.39 4.39
CA ARG A 189 14.99 -37.24 5.32
C ARG A 189 14.22 -38.54 5.52
N ILE A 190 14.91 -39.68 5.45
CA ILE A 190 14.28 -40.96 5.77
C ILE A 190 14.01 -40.97 7.28
N VAL A 191 12.76 -41.17 7.65
CA VAL A 191 12.34 -41.34 9.05
C VAL A 191 11.79 -42.74 9.19
N SER A 192 12.30 -43.43 10.19
CA SER A 192 11.86 -44.76 10.59
C SER A 192 10.79 -44.63 11.68
N LYS A 193 9.67 -45.32 11.53
CA LYS A 193 8.68 -45.46 12.61
C LYS A 193 8.33 -46.92 12.78
N LEU A 194 8.08 -47.26 14.03
CA LEU A 194 7.66 -48.57 14.45
C LEU A 194 6.13 -48.66 14.28
N GLU A 195 5.66 -49.52 13.37
CA GLU A 195 4.25 -49.72 13.04
C GLU A 195 3.88 -51.18 13.25
N ILE A 196 2.72 -51.45 13.85
CA ILE A 196 2.27 -52.83 14.11
C ILE A 196 1.68 -53.40 12.83
N HIS A 197 2.20 -54.54 12.38
CA HIS A 197 1.68 -55.26 11.22
C HIS A 197 1.11 -56.61 11.66
N SER A 198 0.00 -57.01 11.04
CA SER A 198 -0.65 -58.31 11.25
C SER A 198 0.02 -59.45 10.50
N GLU A 199 0.89 -59.15 9.55
CA GLU A 199 1.59 -60.15 8.74
C GLU A 199 2.93 -60.52 9.38
N LYS A 200 3.40 -61.74 9.11
CA LYS A 200 4.71 -62.23 9.54
C LYS A 200 5.85 -61.45 8.87
N PRO A 201 6.75 -60.77 9.63
CA PRO A 201 7.86 -60.05 9.04
C PRO A 201 8.85 -61.00 8.35
N PRO A 202 9.45 -60.60 7.21
CA PRO A 202 10.44 -61.41 6.53
C PRO A 202 11.76 -61.51 7.31
N VAL A 203 12.11 -60.46 8.09
CA VAL A 203 13.30 -60.39 8.94
C VAL A 203 12.97 -59.62 10.20
N TYR A 204 13.49 -60.08 11.34
CA TYR A 204 13.38 -59.37 12.63
C TYR A 204 14.52 -58.37 12.76
N ASP A 205 14.20 -57.08 12.95
CA ASP A 205 15.21 -56.08 13.28
C ASP A 205 15.45 -56.00 14.80
N HIS A 206 16.48 -55.25 15.20
CA HIS A 206 16.82 -55.06 16.61
C HIS A 206 15.66 -54.47 17.42
N ASN A 207 14.91 -53.54 16.84
CA ASN A 207 13.78 -52.88 17.49
C ASN A 207 12.60 -53.84 17.71
N THR A 208 12.30 -54.70 16.75
CA THR A 208 11.29 -55.75 16.83
C THR A 208 11.65 -56.73 17.94
N THR A 209 12.94 -57.13 18.00
CA THR A 209 13.45 -58.01 19.04
C THR A 209 13.36 -57.36 20.43
N MET A 210 13.77 -56.10 20.56
CA MET A 210 13.69 -55.35 21.82
C MET A 210 12.24 -55.15 22.27
N TRP A 211 11.32 -54.90 21.34
CA TRP A 211 9.89 -54.80 21.65
C TRP A 211 9.33 -56.13 22.16
N LEU A 212 9.69 -57.25 21.52
CA LEU A 212 9.30 -58.59 21.97
C LEU A 212 9.78 -58.89 23.39
N LEU A 213 11.03 -58.54 23.70
CA LEU A 213 11.60 -58.69 25.05
C LEU A 213 10.84 -57.88 26.10
N ASN A 214 10.25 -56.75 25.71
CA ASN A 214 9.51 -55.88 26.63
C ASN A 214 8.01 -56.18 26.69
N ASN A 215 7.49 -57.06 25.82
CA ASN A 215 6.05 -57.33 25.69
C ASN A 215 5.77 -58.85 25.63
N PHE A 216 6.40 -59.62 26.52
CA PHE A 216 6.16 -61.07 26.63
C PHE A 216 4.72 -61.44 27.01
N ASP A 217 4.04 -60.53 27.69
CA ASP A 217 2.63 -60.63 28.10
C ASP A 217 1.65 -60.71 26.92
N LYS A 218 2.07 -60.22 25.74
CA LYS A 218 1.24 -60.19 24.52
C LYS A 218 1.41 -61.41 23.61
N LEU A 219 2.17 -62.42 24.06
CA LEU A 219 2.40 -63.65 23.31
C LEU A 219 1.26 -64.65 23.53
N GLU A 220 0.54 -64.98 22.46
CA GLU A 220 -0.50 -66.01 22.50
C GLU A 220 0.03 -67.33 21.94
N VAL A 221 -0.19 -68.45 22.65
CA VAL A 221 0.26 -69.77 22.18
C VAL A 221 -0.53 -70.16 20.94
N SER A 222 0.17 -70.50 19.85
CA SER A 222 -0.46 -70.83 18.57
C SER A 222 -0.07 -72.22 18.04
N LYS A 223 -0.87 -72.74 17.12
CA LYS A 223 -0.59 -73.98 16.38
C LYS A 223 0.53 -73.73 15.36
N LYS A 224 1.21 -74.80 14.95
CA LYS A 224 2.36 -74.74 14.00
C LYS A 224 2.04 -74.00 12.68
N GLN A 225 0.78 -73.93 12.26
CA GLN A 225 0.38 -73.34 10.98
C GLN A 225 0.10 -71.83 11.03
N ASP A 226 -0.11 -71.24 12.21
CA ASP A 226 -0.59 -69.84 12.37
C ASP A 226 0.25 -69.07 13.39
N HIS A 227 1.58 -69.21 13.29
CA HIS A 227 2.53 -68.61 14.22
C HIS A 227 3.35 -67.50 13.56
N ASP A 228 3.57 -66.43 14.32
CA ASP A 228 4.41 -65.31 13.90
C ASP A 228 5.85 -65.54 14.35
N VAL A 229 6.06 -65.99 15.60
CA VAL A 229 7.38 -66.16 16.22
C VAL A 229 7.53 -67.54 16.85
N VAL A 230 8.75 -68.09 16.83
CA VAL A 230 9.12 -69.31 17.56
C VAL A 230 10.13 -68.95 18.64
N ILE A 231 9.77 -69.17 19.90
CA ILE A 231 10.65 -68.92 21.06
C ILE A 231 10.78 -70.24 21.82
N ASN A 232 12.02 -70.70 22.07
CA ASN A 232 12.30 -71.94 22.82
C ASN A 232 11.47 -73.15 22.33
N ARG A 233 11.38 -73.34 21.01
CA ARG A 233 10.62 -74.43 20.34
C ARG A 233 9.10 -74.41 20.56
N LYS A 234 8.54 -73.31 21.10
CA LYS A 234 7.10 -73.06 21.19
C LYS A 234 6.69 -71.98 20.18
N ASN A 235 5.50 -72.14 19.61
CA ASN A 235 4.98 -71.25 18.59
C ASN A 235 4.05 -70.23 19.21
N PHE A 236 4.25 -68.96 18.87
CA PHE A 236 3.46 -67.84 19.38
C PHE A 236 2.90 -66.98 18.25
N LYS A 237 1.70 -66.45 18.46
CA LYS A 237 1.05 -65.44 17.63
C LYS A 237 1.12 -64.11 18.36
N VAL A 238 1.59 -63.08 17.66
CA VAL A 238 1.75 -61.75 18.23
C VAL A 238 1.84 -60.73 17.09
N GLN A 239 1.13 -59.62 17.23
CA GLN A 239 1.25 -58.53 16.27
C GLN A 239 2.61 -57.85 16.46
N LEU A 240 3.51 -58.11 15.52
CA LEU A 240 4.87 -57.59 15.61
C LEU A 240 4.95 -56.18 15.05
N PRO A 241 5.64 -55.29 15.75
CA PRO A 241 6.02 -54.04 15.15
C PRO A 241 7.07 -54.27 14.06
N ARG A 242 6.99 -53.50 12.98
CA ARG A 242 8.02 -53.39 11.96
C ARG A 242 8.48 -51.95 11.86
N THR A 243 9.76 -51.78 11.56
CA THR A 243 10.30 -50.45 11.25
C THR A 243 9.98 -50.11 9.80
N SER A 244 8.98 -49.26 9.59
CA SER A 244 8.64 -48.68 8.29
C SER A 244 9.48 -47.42 8.06
N ASN A 245 10.16 -47.36 6.92
CA ASN A 245 10.96 -46.21 6.50
C ASN A 245 10.16 -45.37 5.51
N TYR A 246 10.06 -44.06 5.75
CA TYR A 246 9.37 -43.16 4.84
C TYR A 246 10.13 -41.85 4.62
N PRO A 247 10.02 -41.27 3.40
CA PRO A 247 10.59 -39.96 3.11
C PRO A 247 9.79 -38.88 3.83
N CYS A 248 10.42 -38.24 4.81
CA CYS A 248 9.90 -37.07 5.50
C CYS A 248 10.40 -35.80 4.82
N THR A 249 9.49 -35.04 4.21
CA THR A 249 9.77 -33.74 3.57
C THR A 249 9.70 -32.56 4.54
N ASN A 250 9.62 -32.80 5.85
CA ASN A 250 9.53 -31.77 6.90
C ASN A 250 10.90 -31.13 7.22
N GLU A 251 11.60 -30.71 6.18
CA GLU A 251 12.95 -30.14 6.24
C GLU A 251 12.90 -28.61 6.12
N ASN A 252 13.98 -27.94 6.51
CA ASN A 252 14.02 -26.47 6.61
C ASN A 252 13.68 -25.79 5.29
N GLU A 253 14.28 -26.25 4.20
CA GLU A 253 14.16 -25.69 2.86
C GLU A 253 12.71 -25.73 2.36
N ASN A 254 12.01 -26.83 2.64
CA ASN A 254 10.59 -26.97 2.30
C ASN A 254 9.71 -26.07 3.17
N GLN A 255 10.02 -25.99 4.48
CA GLN A 255 9.28 -25.14 5.42
C GLN A 255 9.37 -23.66 5.04
N VAL A 256 10.53 -23.21 4.54
CA VAL A 256 10.72 -21.83 4.07
C VAL A 256 9.80 -21.54 2.88
N ILE A 257 9.73 -22.43 1.88
CA ILE A 257 8.86 -22.22 0.71
C ILE A 257 7.38 -22.15 1.12
N HIS A 258 6.94 -23.07 1.98
CA HIS A 258 5.57 -23.06 2.49
C HIS A 258 5.26 -21.83 3.34
N TRP A 259 6.23 -21.39 4.14
CA TRP A 259 6.09 -20.18 4.94
C TRP A 259 6.00 -18.94 4.06
N PHE A 260 6.86 -18.83 3.05
CA PHE A 260 6.83 -17.78 2.05
C PHE A 260 5.45 -17.70 1.38
N LEU A 261 4.95 -18.81 0.83
CA LEU A 261 3.63 -18.85 0.19
C LEU A 261 2.49 -18.42 1.13
N MET A 262 2.52 -18.85 2.39
CA MET A 262 1.53 -18.44 3.39
C MET A 262 1.63 -16.95 3.72
N ALA A 263 2.83 -16.45 3.97
CA ALA A 263 3.08 -15.04 4.27
C ALA A 263 2.66 -14.15 3.10
N SER A 264 2.95 -14.56 1.86
CA SER A 264 2.55 -13.86 0.64
C SER A 264 1.03 -13.81 0.45
N ILE A 265 0.30 -14.89 0.76
CA ILE A 265 -1.17 -14.89 0.73
C ILE A 265 -1.72 -13.89 1.74
N HIS A 266 -1.20 -13.92 2.98
CA HIS A 266 -1.59 -12.97 4.02
C HIS A 266 -1.30 -11.52 3.60
N TYR A 267 -0.12 -11.27 3.02
CA TYR A 267 0.25 -9.96 2.51
C TYR A 267 -0.72 -9.44 1.44
N CYS A 268 -1.14 -10.29 0.49
CA CYS A 268 -2.13 -9.92 -0.52
C CYS A 268 -3.49 -9.55 0.12
N ILE A 269 -3.91 -10.26 1.17
CA ILE A 269 -5.15 -9.97 1.90
C ILE A 269 -5.08 -8.59 2.55
N GLU A 270 -3.96 -8.26 3.22
CA GLU A 270 -3.77 -6.97 3.89
C GLU A 270 -3.73 -5.80 2.89
N ILE A 271 -3.00 -5.93 1.77
CA ILE A 271 -3.03 -4.92 0.71
C ILE A 271 -4.45 -4.73 0.18
N ARG A 272 -5.18 -5.83 -0.07
CA ARG A 272 -6.53 -5.75 -0.61
C ARG A 272 -7.49 -5.04 0.36
N LYS A 273 -7.32 -5.27 1.66
CA LYS A 273 -8.09 -4.59 2.72
C LYS A 273 -7.76 -3.10 2.76
N SER A 274 -6.48 -2.73 2.67
CA SER A 274 -6.03 -1.34 2.57
C SER A 274 -6.66 -0.63 1.36
N LEU A 275 -6.56 -1.22 0.16
CA LEU A 275 -7.15 -0.64 -1.06
C LEU A 275 -8.67 -0.45 -0.97
N LYS A 276 -9.41 -1.41 -0.39
CA LYS A 276 -10.85 -1.28 -0.16
C LYS A 276 -11.21 -0.18 0.84
N SER A 277 -10.34 0.08 1.82
CA SER A 277 -10.55 1.15 2.80
C SER A 277 -10.40 2.54 2.16
N GLN A 278 -9.48 2.68 1.20
CA GLN A 278 -9.27 3.91 0.42
C GLN A 278 -10.45 4.23 -0.50
N GLU A 279 -11.06 3.21 -1.13
CA GLU A 279 -12.26 3.35 -1.98
C GLU A 279 -13.47 3.92 -1.22
N LYS A 280 -13.59 3.65 0.09
CA LYS A 280 -14.75 3.97 0.93
C LYS A 280 -14.72 5.34 1.62
N LYS A 281 -13.65 6.13 1.55
CA LYS A 281 -13.61 7.46 2.19
C LYS A 281 -14.62 8.39 1.49
N ASN A 282 -15.71 8.75 2.16
CA ASN A 282 -16.74 9.65 1.62
C ASN A 282 -16.17 11.08 1.46
N PRO A 283 -16.52 11.80 0.39
CA PRO A 283 -16.17 13.20 0.27
C PRO A 283 -16.87 14.01 1.37
N SER A 284 -16.22 15.08 1.82
CA SER A 284 -16.84 16.06 2.72
C SER A 284 -18.06 16.70 2.03
N SER A 285 -19.08 17.01 2.81
CA SER A 285 -20.47 17.31 2.42
C SER A 285 -20.69 18.65 1.70
N PHE A 286 -19.74 19.14 0.92
CA PHE A 286 -19.92 20.34 0.12
C PHE A 286 -20.71 20.02 -1.16
N GLU A 287 -22.00 20.33 -1.17
CA GLU A 287 -22.87 20.23 -2.34
C GLU A 287 -23.06 21.61 -2.99
N ASN A 288 -22.15 21.98 -3.91
CA ASN A 288 -22.45 22.98 -4.92
C ASN A 288 -22.69 22.26 -6.25
N ARG A 289 -23.88 22.40 -6.85
CA ARG A 289 -24.26 21.66 -8.07
C ARG A 289 -23.57 22.18 -9.33
N GLU A 290 -23.10 23.43 -9.30
CA GLU A 290 -22.49 24.07 -10.48
C GLU A 290 -20.97 23.91 -10.53
N TYR A 291 -20.32 23.93 -9.37
CA TYR A 291 -18.86 23.85 -9.25
C TYR A 291 -18.41 22.55 -8.60
N ILE A 292 -17.44 21.90 -9.23
CA ILE A 292 -16.88 20.59 -8.85
C ILE A 292 -15.57 20.82 -8.12
N ARG A 293 -15.39 20.11 -7.01
CA ARG A 293 -14.14 20.13 -6.23
C ARG A 293 -13.11 19.16 -6.79
N PHE A 294 -11.84 19.46 -6.55
CA PHE A 294 -10.73 18.63 -7.02
C PHE A 294 -10.75 17.24 -6.42
N ASP A 295 -11.04 17.10 -5.12
CA ASP A 295 -11.17 15.81 -4.44
C ASP A 295 -12.21 14.88 -5.10
N GLN A 296 -13.31 15.44 -5.61
CA GLN A 296 -14.33 14.69 -6.37
C GLN A 296 -13.78 14.16 -7.70
N VAL A 297 -13.01 14.97 -8.45
CA VAL A 297 -12.40 14.56 -9.73
C VAL A 297 -11.26 13.58 -9.52
N ILE A 298 -10.42 13.81 -8.51
CA ILE A 298 -9.37 12.88 -8.10
C ILE A 298 -9.99 11.54 -7.71
N LYS A 299 -11.02 11.51 -6.88
CA LYS A 299 -11.63 10.24 -6.45
C LYS A 299 -12.21 9.47 -7.65
N ASN A 300 -12.87 10.16 -8.58
CA ASN A 300 -13.42 9.54 -9.78
C ASN A 300 -12.33 8.96 -10.70
N SER A 301 -11.14 9.55 -10.73
CA SER A 301 -9.99 9.06 -11.51
C SER A 301 -9.13 8.03 -10.76
N LEU A 302 -8.98 8.15 -9.43
CA LEU A 302 -8.25 7.22 -8.58
C LEU A 302 -9.01 5.91 -8.35
N ASN A 303 -10.34 5.92 -8.26
CA ASN A 303 -11.13 4.70 -8.06
C ASN A 303 -10.89 3.63 -9.13
N PRO A 304 -10.89 3.94 -10.44
CA PRO A 304 -10.47 3.02 -11.49
C PRO A 304 -9.06 2.45 -11.30
N ILE A 305 -8.11 3.29 -10.85
CA ILE A 305 -6.71 2.87 -10.61
C ILE A 305 -6.64 1.90 -9.43
N ILE A 306 -7.27 2.25 -8.30
CA ILE A 306 -7.37 1.40 -7.11
C ILE A 306 -8.04 0.08 -7.48
N LYS A 307 -9.07 0.10 -8.33
CA LYS A 307 -9.76 -1.10 -8.81
C LYS A 307 -8.85 -1.98 -9.68
N ARG A 308 -8.08 -1.40 -10.61
CA ARG A 308 -7.06 -2.13 -11.40
C ARG A 308 -5.98 -2.75 -10.52
N LYS A 309 -5.40 -1.98 -9.59
CA LYS A 309 -4.40 -2.48 -8.63
C LYS A 309 -5.00 -3.59 -7.76
N GLY A 310 -6.26 -3.44 -7.34
CA GLY A 310 -7.01 -4.48 -6.64
C GLY A 310 -7.18 -5.77 -7.45
N GLN A 311 -7.46 -5.67 -8.75
CA GLN A 311 -7.54 -6.84 -9.65
C GLN A 311 -6.18 -7.55 -9.78
N GLN A 312 -5.08 -6.80 -9.92
CA GLN A 312 -3.73 -7.38 -9.96
C GLN A 312 -3.40 -8.17 -8.68
N VAL A 313 -3.73 -7.62 -7.51
CA VAL A 313 -3.56 -8.30 -6.22
C VAL A 313 -4.42 -9.56 -6.15
N ASP A 314 -5.68 -9.48 -6.59
CA ASP A 314 -6.61 -10.62 -6.59
C ASP A 314 -6.08 -11.76 -7.51
N ASP A 315 -5.46 -11.43 -8.64
CA ASP A 315 -4.89 -12.41 -9.57
C ASP A 315 -3.60 -13.07 -9.04
N ILE A 316 -2.70 -12.30 -8.42
CA ILE A 316 -1.52 -12.83 -7.73
C ILE A 316 -1.94 -13.75 -6.57
N SER A 317 -2.95 -13.35 -5.79
CA SER A 317 -3.49 -14.14 -4.68
C SER A 317 -4.04 -15.49 -5.14
N LYS A 318 -4.82 -15.53 -6.24
CA LYS A 318 -5.33 -16.79 -6.81
C LYS A 318 -4.19 -17.72 -7.24
N ARG A 319 -3.16 -17.17 -7.89
CA ARG A 319 -1.98 -17.94 -8.32
C ARG A 319 -1.19 -18.48 -7.12
N LEU A 320 -1.01 -17.68 -6.07
CA LEU A 320 -0.38 -18.11 -4.81
C LEU A 320 -1.14 -19.28 -4.15
N ILE A 321 -2.48 -19.21 -4.09
CA ILE A 321 -3.30 -20.30 -3.56
C ILE A 321 -3.16 -21.56 -4.40
N LYS A 322 -3.15 -21.43 -5.74
CA LYS A 322 -2.98 -22.56 -6.66
C LYS A 322 -1.62 -23.23 -6.46
N ILE A 323 -0.54 -22.45 -6.43
CA ILE A 323 0.80 -23.01 -6.26
C ILE A 323 0.96 -23.62 -4.86
N LYS A 324 0.39 -23.01 -3.82
CA LYS A 324 0.40 -23.59 -2.48
C LYS A 324 -0.23 -24.98 -2.46
N LYS A 325 -1.40 -25.17 -3.08
CA LYS A 325 -2.04 -26.49 -3.19
C LYS A 325 -1.14 -27.51 -3.90
N ILE A 326 -0.41 -27.09 -4.93
CA ILE A 326 0.56 -27.95 -5.63
C ILE A 326 1.71 -28.34 -4.70
N PHE A 327 2.30 -27.39 -3.99
CA PHE A 327 3.40 -27.63 -3.06
C PHE A 327 2.99 -28.45 -1.83
N ASP A 328 1.74 -28.35 -1.38
CA ASP A 328 1.17 -29.22 -0.32
C ASP A 328 1.15 -30.70 -0.74
N ILE A 329 1.03 -30.99 -2.04
CA ILE A 329 1.08 -32.35 -2.59
C ILE A 329 2.52 -32.81 -2.81
N ILE A 330 3.36 -31.95 -3.38
CA ILE A 330 4.70 -32.32 -3.85
C ILE A 330 5.70 -32.45 -2.68
N ILE A 331 5.69 -31.48 -1.76
CA ILE A 331 6.54 -31.42 -0.57
C ILE A 331 5.68 -31.24 0.69
N PRO A 332 4.96 -32.30 1.12
CA PRO A 332 4.04 -32.19 2.25
C PRO A 332 4.77 -31.87 3.56
N ILE A 333 4.21 -30.97 4.36
CA ILE A 333 4.79 -30.54 5.64
C ILE A 333 3.78 -30.79 6.76
N LYS A 334 4.22 -31.44 7.84
CA LYS A 334 3.35 -31.78 8.98
C LYS A 334 3.15 -30.63 9.96
N LYS A 335 4.17 -29.79 10.17
CA LYS A 335 4.14 -28.64 11.08
C LYS A 335 4.88 -27.48 10.45
N LEU A 336 4.13 -26.47 10.01
CA LEU A 336 4.70 -25.23 9.50
C LEU A 336 5.18 -24.39 10.68
N LYS A 337 6.44 -23.95 10.63
CA LYS A 337 7.00 -22.98 11.59
C LYS A 337 7.49 -21.76 10.81
N PRO A 338 7.39 -20.55 11.38
CA PRO A 338 8.00 -19.37 10.79
C PRO A 338 9.49 -19.60 10.61
N LYS A 339 9.97 -19.52 9.36
CA LYS A 339 11.39 -19.71 9.05
C LYS A 339 11.84 -18.74 7.97
N PHE A 340 13.04 -18.22 8.18
CA PHE A 340 13.75 -17.44 7.19
C PHE A 340 14.58 -18.35 6.28
N PRO A 341 14.78 -17.97 5.01
CA PRO A 341 15.67 -18.68 4.11
C PRO A 341 17.10 -18.66 4.68
N ILE A 342 17.68 -19.85 4.84
CA ILE A 342 19.09 -20.02 5.21
C ILE A 342 19.70 -20.92 4.15
N GLN A 343 20.79 -20.46 3.52
CA GLN A 343 21.50 -21.29 2.57
C GLN A 343 22.21 -22.44 3.29
N THR A 344 21.70 -23.65 3.05
CA THR A 344 22.32 -24.90 3.50
C THR A 344 23.20 -25.47 2.39
N SER A 345 24.09 -26.40 2.75
CA SER A 345 24.85 -27.19 1.77
C SER A 345 23.97 -27.93 0.77
N TYR A 346 22.72 -28.24 1.13
CA TYR A 346 21.75 -28.83 0.22
C TYR A 346 21.19 -27.80 -0.77
N SER A 347 20.82 -26.60 -0.30
CA SER A 347 20.34 -25.53 -1.17
C SER A 347 21.41 -25.10 -2.17
N LEU A 348 22.68 -24.95 -1.74
CA LEU A 348 23.79 -24.59 -2.63
C LEU A 348 24.04 -25.61 -3.74
N LYS A 349 23.79 -26.90 -3.46
CA LYS A 349 23.90 -27.98 -4.46
C LYS A 349 22.68 -28.07 -5.39
N ASN A 350 21.55 -27.50 -5.00
CA ASN A 350 20.29 -27.56 -5.72
C ASN A 350 19.83 -26.15 -6.06
N ILE A 351 20.25 -25.67 -7.23
CA ILE A 351 20.03 -24.29 -7.70
C ILE A 351 18.56 -23.85 -7.53
N HIS A 352 17.60 -24.74 -7.78
CA HIS A 352 16.18 -24.43 -7.63
C HIS A 352 15.77 -24.01 -6.21
N TYR A 353 16.45 -24.51 -5.16
CA TYR A 353 16.29 -24.10 -3.77
C TYR A 353 17.17 -22.91 -3.35
N ALA A 354 18.28 -22.65 -4.04
CA ALA A 354 19.15 -21.51 -3.73
C ALA A 354 18.60 -20.19 -4.29
N THR A 355 17.93 -20.28 -5.45
CA THR A 355 17.35 -19.12 -6.15
C THR A 355 15.91 -18.85 -5.74
N ALA A 356 15.17 -19.87 -5.27
CA ALA A 356 13.88 -19.68 -4.58
C ALA A 356 14.10 -19.07 -3.19
#